data_AF-A0A6B1EYZ5-F1
#
_entry.id   AF-A0A6B1EYZ5-F1
#
_cell.length_a   1.000
_cell.length_b   1.000
_cell.length_c   1.000
_cell.angle_alpha   90.00
_cell.angle_beta   90.00
_cell.angle_gamma   90.00
#
_symmetry.space_group_name_H-M   'P 1'
#
loop_
_entity.id
_entity.type
_entity.pdbx_description
1 polymer ?
#
loop_
_entity_poly.entity_id
_entity_poly.type
_entity_poly.pdbx_seq_one_letter_code
_entity_poly.pdbx_strand_id
1 'polypeptide(L)' 'MPVITCIEDLKQLYKRRVPKMFYDYVETGSWSENTFKNNSRDLDLIKFNQKV' A
#
# COMPACT_ATOMS: atom_id res chain seq x y z
N MET A 1 -20.80 6.43 -5.98
CA MET A 1 -19.34 6.26 -5.76
C MET A 1 -19.15 5.60 -4.42
N PRO A 2 -18.24 4.62 -4.26
CA PRO A 2 -17.95 4.08 -2.93
C PRO A 2 -17.38 5.20 -2.04
N VAL A 3 -17.74 5.18 -0.75
CA VAL A 3 -17.16 6.09 0.24
C VAL A 3 -15.73 5.66 0.48
N ILE A 4 -14.79 6.60 0.40
CA ILE A 4 -13.37 6.36 0.63
C ILE A 4 -13.07 6.67 2.09
N THR A 5 -12.55 5.67 2.81
CA THR A 5 -12.28 5.78 4.26
C THR A 5 -10.81 5.52 4.61
N CYS A 6 -10.08 4.83 3.72
CA CYS A 6 -8.67 4.54 3.90
C CYS A 6 -7.90 4.58 2.57
N ILE A 7 -6.58 4.49 2.66
CA ILE A 7 -5.70 4.47 1.48
C ILE A 7 -5.91 3.20 0.62
N GLU A 8 -6.28 2.08 1.22
CA GLU A 8 -6.53 0.83 0.48
C GLU A 8 -7.71 0.97 -0.49
N ASP A 9 -8.76 1.72 -0.10
CA ASP A 9 -9.88 2.03 -0.99
C ASP A 9 -9.42 2.77 -2.25
N LEU A 10 -8.45 3.68 -2.10
CA LEU A 10 -7.83 4.40 -3.23
C LEU A 10 -6.98 3.46 -4.08
N LYS A 11 -6.19 2.56 -3.48
CA LYS A 11 -5.39 1.56 -4.20
C LYS A 11 -6.25 0.62 -5.05
N GLN A 12 -7.40 0.19 -4.54
CA GLN A 12 -8.34 -0.64 -5.29
C GLN A 12 -8.93 0.09 -6.50
N LEU A 13 -9.29 1.38 -6.33
CA LEU A 13 -9.76 2.21 -7.44
C LEU A 13 -8.65 2.45 -8.47
N TYR A 14 -7.42 2.70 -8.01
CA TYR A 14 -6.24 2.87 -8.86
C TYR A 14 -6.00 1.64 -9.74
N LYS A 15 -5.95 0.44 -9.14
CA LYS A 15 -5.79 -0.84 -9.85
C LYS A 15 -6.85 -1.08 -10.92
N ARG A 16 -8.09 -0.64 -10.66
CA ARG A 16 -9.21 -0.84 -11.59
C ARG A 16 -9.22 0.18 -12.73
N ARG A 17 -8.76 1.41 -12.49
CA ARG A 17 -9.00 2.55 -13.39
C ARG A 17 -7.79 2.96 -14.22
N VAL A 18 -6.58 2.59 -13.81
CA VAL A 18 -5.35 2.99 -14.51
C VAL A 18 -4.84 1.83 -15.37
N PRO A 19 -4.32 2.10 -16.59
CA PRO A 19 -3.71 1.07 -17.43
C PRO A 19 -2.62 0.30 -16.68
N LYS A 20 -2.58 -1.01 -16.90
CA LYS A 20 -1.70 -1.95 -16.19
C LYS A 20 -0.22 -1.52 -16.22
N MET A 21 0.27 -1.00 -17.34
CA MET A 21 1.67 -0.53 -17.44
C MET A 21 2.04 0.51 -16.38
N PHE A 22 1.13 1.43 -16.07
CA PHE A 22 1.37 2.48 -15.08
C PHE A 22 1.16 1.96 -13.66
N TYR A 23 0.19 1.06 -13.46
CA TYR A 23 -0.01 0.39 -12.19
C TYR A 23 1.22 -0.42 -11.79
N ASP A 24 1.68 -1.30 -12.68
CA ASP A 24 2.83 -2.17 -12.44
C ASP A 24 4.12 -1.35 -12.27
N TYR A 25 4.28 -0.23 -13.00
CA TYR A 25 5.45 0.64 -12.82
C TYR A 25 5.55 1.26 -11.42
N VAL A 26 4.41 1.60 -10.80
CA VAL A 26 4.38 2.30 -9.51
C VAL A 26 4.26 1.34 -8.32
N GLU A 27 3.62 0.19 -8.49
CA GLU A 27 3.35 -0.80 -7.43
C GLU A 27 4.31 -2.00 -7.46
N THR A 28 5.50 -1.84 -8.04
CA THR A 28 6.58 -2.84 -7.98
C THR A 28 7.80 -2.32 -7.23
N GLY A 29 8.56 -3.26 -6.65
CA GLY A 29 9.80 -2.98 -5.93
C GLY A 29 11.04 -3.47 -6.66
N SER A 30 12.22 -3.14 -6.12
CA SER A 30 13.48 -3.65 -6.65
C SER A 30 13.59 -5.17 -6.49
N TRP A 31 13.97 -5.87 -7.56
CA TRP A 31 14.27 -7.32 -7.58
C TRP A 31 13.13 -8.18 -7.00
N SER A 32 13.34 -8.82 -5.85
CA SER A 32 12.35 -9.65 -5.16
C SER A 32 11.27 -8.85 -4.41
N GLU A 33 11.39 -7.51 -4.41
CA GLU A 33 10.48 -6.58 -3.74
C GLU A 33 10.44 -6.74 -2.22
N ASN A 34 11.45 -7.39 -1.64
CA ASN A 34 11.48 -7.69 -0.21
C ASN A 34 11.40 -6.40 0.62
N THR A 35 12.20 -5.39 0.26
CA THR A 35 12.19 -4.08 0.93
C THR A 35 10.84 -3.37 0.79
N PHE A 36 10.21 -3.43 -0.38
CA PHE A 36 8.90 -2.81 -0.61
C PHE A 36 7.83 -3.38 0.33
N LYS A 37 7.81 -4.70 0.50
CA LYS A 37 6.88 -5.39 1.41
C LYS A 37 7.23 -5.16 2.88
N ASN A 38 8.51 -5.16 3.23
CA ASN A 38 8.97 -4.99 4.61
C ASN A 38 8.68 -3.59 5.14
N ASN A 39 8.84 -2.53 4.32
CA ASN A 39 8.54 -1.16 4.74
C ASN A 39 7.13 -0.99 5.34
N SER A 40 6.13 -1.73 4.84
CA SER A 40 4.78 -1.72 5.41
C SER A 40 4.67 -2.64 6.62
N ARG A 41 5.21 -3.87 6.56
CA ARG A 41 5.12 -4.86 7.64
C ARG A 41 5.86 -4.44 8.91
N ASP A 42 6.97 -3.72 8.76
CA ASP A 42 7.80 -3.30 9.88
C ASP A 42 7.04 -2.32 10.80
N LEU A 43 6.07 -1.56 10.25
CA LEU A 43 5.20 -0.71 11.05
C LEU A 43 4.30 -1.52 12.00
N ASP A 44 3.88 -2.72 11.60
CA ASP A 44 3.05 -3.60 12.45
C ASP A 44 3.84 -4.10 13.67
N LEU A 45 5.17 -4.13 13.59
CA LEU A 45 6.04 -4.53 14.69
C LEU A 45 6.15 -3.42 15.75
N ILE A 46 5.92 -2.16 15.37
CA ILE A 46 5.96 -1.02 16.29
C ILE A 46 4.61 -0.91 16.98
N LYS A 47 4.59 -1.12 18.30
CA LYS A 47 3.37 -1.04 19.10
C LYS A 47 3.18 0.35 19.71
N PHE A 48 1.93 0.78 19.82
CA PHE A 48 1.60 2.00 20.54
C PHE A 48 1.90 1.84 22.03
N ASN A 49 2.55 2.84 22.62
CA ASN A 49 2.62 3.00 24.06
C ASN A 49 1.53 3.98 24.49
N GLN A 50 0.31 3.46 24.65
CA GLN A 50 -0.84 4.28 25.02
C GLN A 50 -0.67 4.80 26.45
N LYS A 51 -0.58 6.12 26.60
CA LYS A 51 -0.62 6.80 27.90
C LYS A 51 -2.01 7.38 28.10
N VAL A 52 -2.56 7.18 29.28
CA VAL A 52 -3.87 7.69 29.72
C VAL A 52 -3.62 8.62 30.91
#